data_AF-A0A2V7JEK5-F1
#
_entry.id   AF-A0A2V7JEK5-F1
#
_cell.length_a   1.000
_cell.length_b   1.000
_cell.length_c   1.000
_cell.angle_alpha   90.00
_cell.angle_beta   90.00
_cell.angle_gamma   90.00
#
_symmetry.space_group_name_H-M   'P 1'
#
loop_
_entity.id
_entity.type
_entity.pdbx_description
1 polymer ?
#
loop_
_entity_poly.entity_id
_entity_poly.type
_entity_poly.pdbx_seq_one_letter_code
_entity_poly.pdbx_strand_id
1 'polypeptide(L)'
;MVNRSAADLLHDARSRERAACIPEAVQLYEAAISTAERSGEKAILAEALRRLAVVLHHRNESARARDLCNRSYKVASALGNDVLAGEALNTMGGLALRTGAVEEARGYFLQALERGGQSRELLARVEQNLGILANIRGQLVEAVRHYERAVENYRATNDEHGSARAYVNLGIAHTDLRQYDWADSYFSKSYEIAERAGDVYLQGMCLANHAEAYLLRERYDQARRMAEAALAIFDQLDLRADKSEAYKLIGMVYRETGRPALGESRLRSAIELAVSAGSVLNEAEAVRELALLMQTMGRNQDALTLLNTAHRLFRRLDARMDLVHVGGKVAELETTYFDVVREWGQSIESADSYTFGHCERVARRALAVARYLGLDDTEQTAIRLGAYLHDLGKVRVPHEILNKPGPLTRAEFDVVQMHPLWGIELLAAVEFPWDLKPIIRWHHERYDGRHRLSRSPARRGDPRVGAGRGDRRRVRRADDRPCLPRGPDLRRGARRDRALQGVVVRLRL
;
A
#
# COMPACT_ATOMS: atom_id res chain seq x y z
N MET A 1 11.27 34.36 -43.75
CA MET A 1 11.15 33.54 -42.53
C MET A 1 12.56 33.15 -42.11
N VAL A 2 13.00 33.56 -40.92
CA VAL A 2 14.33 33.19 -40.41
C VAL A 2 14.34 31.68 -40.19
N ASN A 3 15.20 30.96 -40.91
CA ASN A 3 15.32 29.51 -40.81
C ASN A 3 16.02 29.18 -39.49
N ARG A 4 15.25 28.80 -38.46
CA ARG A 4 15.78 28.52 -37.12
C ARG A 4 16.54 27.19 -37.11
N SER A 5 17.67 27.12 -36.41
CA SER A 5 18.43 25.86 -36.28
C SER A 5 17.70 24.86 -35.39
N ALA A 6 18.02 23.58 -35.51
CA ALA A 6 17.46 22.55 -34.64
C ALA A 6 17.87 22.78 -33.17
N ALA A 7 19.08 23.28 -32.93
CA ALA A 7 19.58 23.61 -31.59
C ALA A 7 18.79 24.75 -30.94
N ASP A 8 18.48 25.83 -31.68
CA ASP A 8 17.69 26.95 -31.16
C ASP A 8 16.26 26.51 -30.81
N LEU A 9 15.65 25.69 -31.66
CA LEU A 9 14.32 25.13 -31.41
C LEU A 9 14.31 24.22 -30.18
N LEU A 10 15.32 23.38 -30.01
CA LEU A 10 15.47 22.52 -28.84
C LEU A 10 15.67 23.34 -27.55
N HIS A 11 16.49 24.40 -27.60
CA HIS A 11 16.70 25.30 -26.48
C HIS A 11 15.40 25.99 -26.05
N ASP A 12 14.66 26.52 -27.00
CA ASP A 12 13.35 27.14 -26.75
C ASP A 12 12.34 26.14 -26.21
N ALA A 13 12.30 24.92 -26.76
CA ALA A 13 11.42 23.86 -26.28
C ALA A 13 11.65 23.57 -24.80
N ARG A 14 12.93 23.43 -24.38
CA ARG A 14 13.31 23.26 -22.97
C ARG A 14 12.92 24.46 -22.10
N SER A 15 13.02 25.67 -22.65
CA SER A 15 12.61 26.88 -21.94
C SER A 15 11.10 26.91 -21.70
N ARG A 16 10.30 26.59 -22.72
CA ARG A 16 8.83 26.49 -22.62
C ARG A 16 8.37 25.37 -21.70
N GLU A 17 9.06 24.23 -21.74
CA GLU A 17 8.82 23.12 -20.81
C GLU A 17 9.03 23.56 -19.36
N ARG A 18 10.16 24.22 -19.05
CA ARG A 18 10.43 24.78 -17.71
C ARG A 18 9.42 25.84 -17.27
N ALA A 19 8.87 26.60 -18.21
CA ALA A 19 7.81 27.57 -17.96
C ALA A 19 6.40 26.94 -17.88
N ALA A 20 6.28 25.60 -17.94
CA ALA A 20 5.02 24.85 -17.97
C ALA A 20 4.10 25.20 -19.18
N CYS A 21 4.64 25.80 -20.24
CA CYS A 21 3.97 26.05 -21.51
C CYS A 21 4.01 24.76 -22.37
N ILE A 22 3.30 23.71 -21.92
CA ILE A 22 3.42 22.36 -22.48
C ILE A 22 3.00 22.26 -23.96
N PRO A 23 1.88 22.84 -24.42
CA PRO A 23 1.50 22.78 -25.82
C PRO A 23 2.56 23.40 -26.75
N GLU A 24 3.13 24.55 -26.36
CA GLU A 24 4.18 25.23 -27.12
C GLU A 24 5.48 24.44 -27.09
N ALA A 25 5.84 23.85 -25.95
CA ALA A 25 7.02 22.99 -25.84
C ALA A 25 6.93 21.79 -26.79
N VAL A 26 5.77 21.13 -26.87
CA VAL A 26 5.53 20.00 -27.79
C VAL A 26 5.74 20.43 -29.24
N GLN A 27 5.15 21.55 -29.67
CA GLN A 27 5.31 22.06 -31.03
C GLN A 27 6.78 22.37 -31.37
N LEU A 28 7.50 22.98 -30.42
CA LEU A 28 8.93 23.29 -30.60
C LEU A 28 9.79 22.02 -30.64
N TYR A 29 9.49 21.00 -29.84
CA TYR A 29 10.17 19.71 -29.91
C TYR A 29 9.91 19.02 -31.26
N GLU A 30 8.68 19.01 -31.76
CA GLU A 30 8.34 18.45 -33.08
C GLU A 30 9.05 19.19 -34.22
N ALA A 31 9.15 20.52 -34.14
CA ALA A 31 9.90 21.35 -35.09
C ALA A 31 11.41 21.08 -35.01
N ALA A 32 11.97 20.92 -33.81
CA ALA A 32 13.37 20.58 -33.60
C ALA A 32 13.71 19.20 -34.19
N ILE A 33 12.85 18.20 -33.99
CA ILE A 33 12.97 16.85 -34.57
C ILE A 33 12.98 16.93 -36.09
N SER A 34 11.97 17.58 -36.69
CA SER A 34 11.83 17.69 -38.14
C SER A 34 12.99 18.45 -38.79
N THR A 35 13.59 19.40 -38.07
CA THR A 35 14.75 20.17 -38.56
C THR A 35 16.03 19.36 -38.44
N ALA A 36 16.25 18.69 -37.30
CA ALA A 36 17.40 17.81 -37.08
C ALA A 36 17.44 16.61 -38.04
N GLU A 37 16.27 16.06 -38.41
CA GLU A 37 16.17 14.99 -39.42
C GLU A 37 16.62 15.48 -40.81
N ARG A 38 16.24 16.72 -41.19
CA ARG A 38 16.64 17.32 -42.47
C ARG A 38 18.10 17.74 -42.50
N SER A 39 18.63 18.27 -41.39
CA SER A 39 20.02 18.72 -41.29
C SER A 39 21.01 17.60 -40.97
N GLY A 40 20.54 16.43 -40.53
CA GLY A 40 21.39 15.30 -40.15
C GLY A 40 22.01 15.41 -38.76
N GLU A 41 21.55 16.32 -37.92
CA GLU A 41 22.05 16.58 -36.56
C GLU A 41 21.58 15.50 -35.56
N LYS A 42 22.14 14.29 -35.67
CA LYS A 42 21.69 13.09 -34.93
C LYS A 42 21.68 13.24 -33.40
N ALA A 43 22.62 13.98 -32.82
CA ALA A 43 22.67 14.18 -31.36
C ALA A 43 21.47 15.01 -30.87
N ILE A 44 21.16 16.11 -31.55
CA ILE A 44 20.00 16.97 -31.26
C ILE A 44 18.70 16.19 -31.49
N LEU A 45 18.64 15.41 -32.57
CA LEU A 45 17.50 14.53 -32.85
C LEU A 45 17.24 13.55 -31.70
N ALA A 46 18.28 12.86 -31.22
CA ALA A 46 18.16 11.92 -30.11
C ALA A 46 17.66 12.60 -28.82
N GLU A 47 18.20 13.77 -28.47
CA GLU A 47 17.74 14.52 -27.29
C GLU A 47 16.29 14.99 -27.43
N ALA A 48 15.93 15.60 -28.57
CA ALA A 48 14.59 16.13 -28.81
C ALA A 48 13.52 15.02 -28.77
N LEU A 49 13.79 13.86 -29.37
CA LEU A 49 12.91 12.69 -29.30
C LEU A 49 12.66 12.23 -27.87
N ARG A 50 13.72 12.12 -27.05
CA ARG A 50 13.63 11.68 -25.65
C ARG A 50 12.86 12.68 -24.79
N ARG A 51 13.15 13.98 -24.94
CA ARG A 51 12.45 15.03 -24.17
C ARG A 51 10.97 15.09 -24.54
N LEU A 52 10.64 15.00 -25.82
CA LEU A 52 9.25 14.89 -26.25
C LEU A 52 8.57 13.64 -25.68
N ALA A 53 9.26 12.50 -25.62
CA ALA A 53 8.73 11.28 -25.01
C ALA A 53 8.33 11.51 -23.53
N VAL A 54 9.16 12.21 -22.75
CA VAL A 54 8.85 12.56 -21.36
C VAL A 54 7.59 13.43 -21.29
N VAL A 55 7.53 14.49 -22.09
CA VAL A 55 6.38 15.42 -22.11
C VAL A 55 5.07 14.72 -22.50
N LEU A 56 5.09 13.88 -23.54
CA LEU A 56 3.90 13.14 -23.99
C LEU A 56 3.45 12.09 -22.98
N HIS A 57 4.38 11.48 -22.24
CA HIS A 57 4.02 10.54 -21.17
C HIS A 57 3.26 11.22 -20.02
N HIS A 58 3.58 12.48 -19.70
CA HIS A 58 2.82 13.26 -18.74
C HIS A 58 1.41 13.62 -19.24
N ARG A 59 1.16 13.54 -20.54
CA ARG A 59 -0.16 13.71 -21.18
C ARG A 59 -0.94 12.40 -21.36
N ASN A 60 -0.47 11.30 -20.76
CA ASN A 60 -1.00 9.95 -20.93
C ASN A 60 -0.96 9.40 -22.37
N GLU A 61 -0.08 9.94 -23.22
CA GLU A 61 0.18 9.44 -24.58
C GLU A 61 1.30 8.36 -24.58
N SER A 62 1.15 7.34 -23.72
CA SER A 62 2.24 6.42 -23.36
C SER A 62 2.77 5.55 -24.52
N ALA A 63 1.93 5.19 -25.49
CA ALA A 63 2.37 4.44 -26.68
C ALA A 63 3.33 5.29 -27.53
N ARG A 64 2.93 6.54 -27.81
CA ARG A 64 3.74 7.49 -28.58
C ARG A 64 5.04 7.85 -27.86
N ALA A 65 4.99 8.02 -26.53
CA ALA A 65 6.18 8.24 -25.71
C ALA A 65 7.18 7.08 -25.84
N ARG A 66 6.72 5.82 -25.77
CA ARG A 66 7.57 4.63 -25.94
C ARG A 66 8.23 4.59 -27.33
N ASP A 67 7.48 4.87 -28.39
CA ASP A 67 8.02 4.89 -29.75
C ASP A 67 9.11 5.96 -29.94
N LEU A 68 8.86 7.18 -29.44
CA LEU A 68 9.84 8.26 -29.49
C LEU A 68 11.11 7.93 -28.69
N CYS A 69 10.97 7.33 -27.51
CA CYS A 69 12.11 6.96 -26.69
C CYS A 69 12.95 5.83 -27.34
N ASN A 70 12.30 4.84 -27.95
CA ASN A 70 12.97 3.79 -28.72
C ASN A 70 13.70 4.37 -29.95
N ARG A 71 13.07 5.32 -30.66
CA ARG A 71 13.73 6.05 -31.76
C ARG A 71 14.95 6.83 -31.27
N SER A 72 14.84 7.54 -30.13
CA SER A 72 15.97 8.24 -29.51
C SER A 72 17.13 7.29 -29.22
N TYR A 73 16.85 6.14 -28.59
CA TYR A 73 17.85 5.12 -28.29
C TYR A 73 18.55 4.58 -29.56
N LYS A 74 17.79 4.28 -30.63
CA LYS A 74 18.35 3.82 -31.90
C LYS A 74 19.25 4.86 -32.55
N VAL A 75 18.85 6.13 -32.56
CA VAL A 75 19.65 7.22 -33.12
C VAL A 75 20.94 7.40 -32.31
N ALA A 76 20.87 7.41 -30.98
CA ALA A 76 22.03 7.55 -30.11
C ALA A 76 23.00 6.36 -30.24
N SER A 77 22.48 5.14 -30.33
CA SER A 77 23.29 3.92 -30.53
C SER A 77 24.00 3.91 -31.88
N ALA A 78 23.31 4.33 -32.95
CA ALA A 78 23.91 4.46 -34.28
C ALA A 78 24.97 5.56 -34.36
N LEU A 79 24.93 6.54 -33.45
CA LEU A 79 25.96 7.58 -33.30
C LEU A 79 27.17 7.08 -32.47
N GLY A 80 27.06 5.94 -31.78
CA GLY A 80 28.06 5.49 -30.80
C GLY A 80 28.15 6.39 -29.58
N ASN A 81 27.09 7.16 -29.27
CA ASN A 81 27.07 8.05 -28.11
C ASN A 81 26.39 7.35 -26.92
N ASP A 82 27.21 6.73 -26.07
CA ASP A 82 26.72 5.93 -24.94
C ASP A 82 25.96 6.76 -23.90
N VAL A 83 26.32 8.03 -23.68
CA VAL A 83 25.60 8.91 -22.74
C VAL A 83 24.17 9.20 -23.24
N LEU A 84 24.00 9.53 -24.52
CA LEU A 84 22.66 9.74 -25.09
C LEU A 84 21.84 8.45 -25.13
N ALA A 85 22.49 7.30 -25.39
CA ALA A 85 21.83 6.01 -25.35
C ALA A 85 21.38 5.66 -23.93
N GLY A 86 22.23 5.90 -22.92
CA GLY A 86 21.92 5.72 -21.50
C GLY A 86 20.82 6.65 -21.01
N GLU A 87 20.78 7.91 -21.45
CA GLU A 87 19.67 8.84 -21.19
C GLU A 87 18.33 8.30 -21.73
N ALA A 88 18.33 7.77 -22.96
CA ALA A 88 17.13 7.18 -23.56
C ALA A 88 16.69 5.93 -22.79
N LEU A 89 17.61 5.05 -22.40
CA LEU A 89 17.33 3.87 -21.57
C LEU A 89 16.77 4.27 -20.20
N ASN A 90 17.35 5.27 -19.54
CA ASN A 90 16.85 5.77 -18.26
C ASN A 90 15.40 6.31 -18.40
N THR A 91 15.10 7.03 -19.48
CA THR A 91 13.73 7.45 -19.77
C THR A 91 12.81 6.24 -20.01
N MET A 92 13.22 5.23 -20.79
CA MET A 92 12.43 4.00 -20.99
C MET A 92 12.15 3.28 -19.67
N GLY A 93 13.14 3.20 -18.78
CA GLY A 93 12.96 2.64 -17.44
C GLY A 93 11.90 3.38 -16.62
N GLY A 94 11.92 4.72 -16.64
CA GLY A 94 10.89 5.54 -15.99
C GLY A 94 9.48 5.35 -16.59
N LEU A 95 9.38 5.22 -17.93
CA LEU A 95 8.13 4.91 -18.61
C LEU A 95 7.57 3.54 -18.19
N ALA A 96 8.43 2.51 -18.20
CA ALA A 96 8.07 1.14 -17.82
C ALA A 96 7.61 1.05 -16.36
N LEU A 97 8.31 1.73 -15.44
CA LEU A 97 7.97 1.78 -14.03
C LEU A 97 6.57 2.37 -13.79
N ARG A 98 6.22 3.45 -14.52
CA ARG A 98 4.88 4.06 -14.44
C ARG A 98 3.75 3.15 -14.94
N THR A 99 4.06 2.15 -15.77
CA THR A 99 3.10 1.13 -16.23
C THR A 99 3.13 -0.15 -15.39
N GLY A 100 3.89 -0.16 -14.29
CA GLY A 100 4.06 -1.32 -13.41
C GLY A 100 4.97 -2.43 -13.97
N ALA A 101 5.66 -2.20 -15.09
CA ALA A 101 6.60 -3.16 -15.70
C ALA A 101 7.96 -3.12 -14.99
N VAL A 102 8.00 -3.56 -13.73
CA VAL A 102 9.14 -3.46 -12.80
C VAL A 102 10.42 -4.10 -13.34
N GLU A 103 10.33 -5.34 -13.84
CA GLU A 103 11.52 -6.06 -14.32
C GLU A 103 12.05 -5.48 -15.63
N GLU A 104 11.16 -4.98 -16.49
CA GLU A 104 11.54 -4.27 -17.70
C GLU A 104 12.26 -2.95 -17.35
N ALA A 105 11.69 -2.19 -16.39
CA ALA A 105 12.30 -0.96 -15.87
C ALA A 105 13.70 -1.23 -15.31
N ARG A 106 13.86 -2.30 -14.52
CA ARG A 106 15.16 -2.74 -14.01
C ARG A 106 16.16 -2.98 -15.13
N GLY A 107 15.75 -3.72 -16.15
CA GLY A 107 16.59 -4.04 -17.30
C GLY A 107 17.08 -2.78 -18.02
N TYR A 108 16.20 -1.79 -18.22
CA TYR A 108 16.59 -0.51 -18.82
C TYR A 108 17.54 0.30 -17.92
N PHE A 109 17.29 0.39 -16.61
CA PHE A 109 18.18 1.12 -15.72
C PHE A 109 19.57 0.49 -15.60
N LEU A 110 19.67 -0.84 -15.56
CA LEU A 110 20.96 -1.53 -15.54
C LEU A 110 21.76 -1.29 -16.84
N GLN A 111 21.09 -1.34 -17.99
CA GLN A 111 21.72 -0.99 -19.27
C GLN A 111 22.11 0.49 -19.31
N ALA A 112 21.29 1.39 -18.77
CA ALA A 112 21.61 2.81 -18.68
C ALA A 112 22.83 3.06 -17.79
N LEU A 113 23.00 2.28 -16.72
CA LEU A 113 24.15 2.34 -15.83
C LEU A 113 25.43 1.89 -16.54
N GLU A 114 25.36 0.78 -17.27
CA GLU A 114 26.48 0.25 -18.07
C GLU A 114 26.90 1.22 -19.19
N ARG A 115 25.93 1.81 -19.88
CA ARG A 115 26.16 2.81 -20.95
C ARG A 115 26.50 4.20 -20.42
N GLY A 116 26.17 4.51 -19.17
CA GLY A 116 26.35 5.85 -18.60
C GLY A 116 27.80 6.32 -18.55
N GLY A 117 28.76 5.38 -18.68
CA GLY A 117 30.17 5.69 -18.80
C GLY A 117 30.67 6.53 -17.64
N GLN A 118 31.24 7.69 -17.93
CA GLN A 118 31.74 8.64 -16.91
C GLN A 118 30.77 9.81 -16.63
N SER A 119 29.55 9.81 -17.20
CA SER A 119 28.58 10.88 -16.97
C SER A 119 27.99 10.77 -15.56
N ARG A 120 28.59 11.46 -14.59
CA ARG A 120 28.12 11.47 -13.20
C ARG A 120 26.65 11.93 -13.09
N GLU A 121 26.22 12.87 -13.92
CA GLU A 121 24.84 13.37 -13.96
C GLU A 121 23.82 12.29 -14.37
N LEU A 122 24.18 11.44 -15.33
CA LEU A 122 23.34 10.30 -15.74
C LEU A 122 23.39 9.20 -14.68
N LEU A 123 24.58 8.85 -14.20
CA LEU A 123 24.76 7.83 -13.15
C LEU A 123 23.96 8.19 -11.90
N ALA A 124 23.95 9.46 -11.48
CA ALA A 124 23.17 9.92 -10.33
C ALA A 124 21.67 9.61 -10.47
N ARG A 125 21.09 9.96 -11.62
CA ARG A 125 19.66 9.74 -11.91
C ARG A 125 19.33 8.26 -12.05
N VAL A 126 20.20 7.47 -12.67
CA VAL A 126 20.00 6.01 -12.83
C VAL A 126 20.10 5.30 -11.49
N GLU A 127 21.11 5.61 -10.68
CA GLU A 127 21.26 5.07 -9.32
C GLU A 127 20.06 5.44 -8.45
N GLN A 128 19.57 6.69 -8.52
CA GLN A 128 18.36 7.09 -7.81
C GLN A 128 17.13 6.26 -8.24
N ASN A 129 16.96 6.03 -9.54
CA ASN A 129 15.86 5.23 -10.06
C ASN A 129 15.95 3.74 -9.68
N LEU A 130 17.15 3.16 -9.68
CA LEU A 130 17.40 1.81 -9.16
C LEU A 130 17.12 1.72 -7.67
N GLY A 131 17.47 2.76 -6.91
CA GLY A 131 17.13 2.86 -5.49
C GLY A 131 15.62 2.88 -5.27
N ILE A 132 14.87 3.67 -6.05
CA ILE A 132 13.40 3.70 -6.01
C ILE A 132 12.84 2.32 -6.28
N LEU A 133 13.35 1.63 -7.31
CA LEU A 133 12.92 0.29 -7.69
C LEU A 133 13.19 -0.75 -6.60
N ALA A 134 14.39 -0.75 -6.02
CA ALA A 134 14.76 -1.64 -4.92
C ALA A 134 13.86 -1.39 -3.70
N ASN A 135 13.56 -0.12 -3.40
CA ASN A 135 12.70 0.27 -2.30
C ASN A 135 11.27 -0.25 -2.51
N ILE A 136 10.73 -0.09 -3.73
CA ILE A 136 9.42 -0.65 -4.14
C ILE A 136 9.37 -2.17 -3.97
N ARG A 137 10.49 -2.88 -4.19
CA ARG A 137 10.59 -4.33 -4.00
C ARG A 137 10.80 -4.75 -2.53
N GLY A 138 10.84 -3.79 -1.60
CA GLY A 138 11.16 -4.03 -0.19
C GLY A 138 12.64 -4.34 0.08
N GLN A 139 13.52 -4.15 -0.91
CA GLN A 139 14.96 -4.41 -0.81
C GLN A 139 15.67 -3.18 -0.21
N LEU A 140 15.33 -2.83 1.03
CA LEU A 140 15.72 -1.57 1.67
C LEU A 140 17.24 -1.34 1.71
N VAL A 141 18.02 -2.38 2.00
CA VAL A 141 19.49 -2.28 2.04
C VAL A 141 20.08 -2.01 0.66
N GLU A 142 19.53 -2.61 -0.39
CA GLU A 142 19.93 -2.34 -1.78
C GLU A 142 19.54 -0.91 -2.18
N ALA A 143 18.35 -0.46 -1.79
CA ALA A 143 17.88 0.91 -2.02
C ALA A 143 18.80 1.96 -1.40
N VAL A 144 19.20 1.78 -0.13
CA VAL A 144 20.15 2.67 0.56
C VAL A 144 21.46 2.79 -0.24
N ARG A 145 22.06 1.67 -0.66
CA ARG A 145 23.32 1.68 -1.43
C ARG A 145 23.19 2.45 -2.75
N HIS A 146 22.07 2.28 -3.44
CA HIS A 146 21.78 3.03 -4.66
C HIS A 146 21.64 4.53 -4.40
N TYR A 147 20.91 4.94 -3.35
CA TYR A 147 20.79 6.36 -3.03
C TYR A 147 22.10 6.99 -2.55
N GLU A 148 22.94 6.26 -1.81
CA GLU A 148 24.28 6.72 -1.42
C GLU A 148 25.14 7.02 -2.67
N ARG A 149 25.14 6.11 -3.65
CA ARG A 149 25.80 6.34 -4.95
C ARG A 149 25.20 7.51 -5.72
N ALA A 150 23.88 7.69 -5.67
CA ALA A 150 23.23 8.83 -6.30
C ALA A 150 23.69 10.16 -5.68
N VAL A 151 23.70 10.26 -4.33
CA VAL A 151 24.20 11.44 -3.60
C VAL A 151 25.66 11.71 -3.93
N GLU A 152 26.52 10.69 -3.96
CA GLU A 152 27.94 10.86 -4.32
C GLU A 152 28.10 11.51 -5.70
N ASN A 153 27.34 11.02 -6.69
CA ASN A 153 27.37 11.56 -8.04
C ASN A 153 26.79 12.98 -8.13
N TYR A 154 25.65 13.27 -7.50
CA TYR A 154 25.07 14.62 -7.49
C TYR A 154 25.99 15.64 -6.81
N ARG A 155 26.64 15.27 -5.71
CA ARG A 155 27.62 16.14 -5.03
C ARG A 155 28.83 16.43 -5.91
N ALA A 156 29.29 15.43 -6.65
CA ALA A 156 30.42 15.61 -7.57
C ALA A 156 30.12 16.54 -8.75
N THR A 157 28.84 16.67 -9.14
CA THR A 157 28.38 17.59 -10.19
C THR A 157 27.85 18.91 -9.62
N ASN A 158 27.96 19.13 -8.30
CA ASN A 158 27.37 20.26 -7.59
C ASN A 158 25.86 20.43 -7.82
N ASP A 159 25.14 19.33 -8.05
CA ASP A 159 23.68 19.32 -8.15
C ASP A 159 23.07 19.22 -6.75
N GLU A 160 22.86 20.38 -6.12
CA GLU A 160 22.27 20.45 -4.78
C GLU A 160 20.82 19.94 -4.77
N HIS A 161 20.04 20.25 -5.81
CA HIS A 161 18.64 19.83 -5.89
C HIS A 161 18.52 18.30 -6.02
N GLY A 162 19.32 17.68 -6.89
CA GLY A 162 19.42 16.22 -7.00
C GLY A 162 19.87 15.57 -5.68
N SER A 163 20.86 16.18 -5.01
CA SER A 163 21.34 15.72 -3.69
C SER A 163 20.23 15.75 -2.63
N ALA A 164 19.46 16.83 -2.55
CA ALA A 164 18.37 16.98 -1.58
C ALA A 164 17.29 15.91 -1.79
N ARG A 165 16.88 15.68 -3.04
CA ARG A 165 15.92 14.61 -3.37
C ARG A 165 16.45 13.23 -2.97
N ALA A 166 17.72 12.93 -3.26
CA ALA A 166 18.31 11.65 -2.87
C ALA A 166 18.43 11.49 -1.34
N TYR A 167 18.67 12.59 -0.60
CA TYR A 167 18.64 12.57 0.87
C TYR A 167 17.24 12.27 1.43
N VAL A 168 16.17 12.83 0.86
CA VAL A 168 14.80 12.45 1.28
C VAL A 168 14.59 10.94 1.11
N ASN A 169 15.04 10.37 0.00
CA ASN A 169 14.88 8.94 -0.28
C ASN A 169 15.67 8.06 0.70
N LEU A 170 16.90 8.47 1.04
CA LEU A 170 17.68 7.85 2.11
C LEU A 170 16.93 7.93 3.43
N GLY A 171 16.42 9.11 3.79
CA GLY A 171 15.68 9.29 5.04
C GLY A 171 14.47 8.38 5.15
N ILE A 172 13.70 8.20 4.06
CA ILE A 172 12.57 7.27 4.01
C ILE A 172 13.06 5.83 4.18
N ALA A 173 14.08 5.40 3.41
CA ALA A 173 14.60 4.03 3.51
C ALA A 173 15.17 3.71 4.90
N HIS A 174 15.84 4.66 5.54
CA HIS A 174 16.32 4.53 6.92
C HIS A 174 15.17 4.52 7.94
N THR A 175 14.08 5.24 7.68
CA THR A 175 12.86 5.19 8.51
C THR A 175 12.24 3.79 8.47
N ASP A 176 12.11 3.20 7.28
CA ASP A 176 11.62 1.82 7.08
C ASP A 176 12.55 0.78 7.74
N LEU A 177 13.87 1.02 7.72
CA LEU A 177 14.87 0.22 8.43
C LEU A 177 14.88 0.45 9.96
N ARG A 178 14.04 1.35 10.48
CA ARG A 178 14.00 1.77 11.91
C ARG A 178 15.30 2.41 12.41
N GLN A 179 16.06 3.01 11.50
CA GLN A 179 17.30 3.73 11.76
C GLN A 179 17.01 5.24 11.85
N TYR A 180 16.25 5.62 12.86
CA TYR A 180 15.64 6.95 12.95
C TYR A 180 16.63 8.12 13.05
N ASP A 181 17.82 7.90 13.62
CA ASP A 181 18.84 8.95 13.72
C ASP A 181 19.48 9.26 12.36
N TRP A 182 19.68 8.24 11.53
CA TRP A 182 20.10 8.42 10.14
C TRP A 182 19.02 9.12 9.33
N ALA A 183 17.76 8.70 9.49
CA ALA A 183 16.63 9.33 8.82
C ALA A 183 16.53 10.83 9.13
N ASP A 184 16.58 11.19 10.42
CA ASP A 184 16.56 12.57 10.91
C ASP A 184 17.72 13.40 10.33
N SER A 185 18.93 12.84 10.27
CA SER A 185 20.08 13.49 9.65
C SER A 185 19.87 13.78 8.16
N TYR A 186 19.34 12.81 7.40
CA TYR A 186 19.13 12.98 5.97
C TYR A 186 17.99 13.96 5.65
N PHE A 187 16.88 13.91 6.38
CA PHE A 187 15.81 14.90 6.23
C PHE A 187 16.29 16.31 6.56
N SER A 188 17.13 16.47 7.58
CA SER A 188 17.71 17.77 7.94
C SER A 188 18.64 18.31 6.85
N LYS A 189 19.53 17.46 6.30
CA LYS A 189 20.38 17.84 5.14
C LYS A 189 19.56 18.28 3.93
N SER A 190 18.48 17.56 3.62
CA SER A 190 17.59 17.94 2.52
C SER A 190 16.87 19.27 2.81
N TYR A 191 16.39 19.46 4.04
CA TYR A 191 15.72 20.70 4.45
C TYR A 191 16.66 21.91 4.34
N GLU A 192 17.91 21.80 4.80
CA GLU A 192 18.92 22.87 4.69
C GLU A 192 19.20 23.26 3.23
N ILE A 193 19.25 22.28 2.31
CA ILE A 193 19.40 22.56 0.88
C ILE A 193 18.14 23.26 0.35
N ALA A 194 16.95 22.75 0.70
CA ALA A 194 15.67 23.32 0.28
C ALA A 194 15.48 24.75 0.79
N GLU A 195 15.93 25.06 2.00
CA GLU A 195 15.93 26.41 2.58
C GLU A 195 16.82 27.36 1.79
N ARG A 196 18.08 26.98 1.53
CA ARG A 196 19.01 27.79 0.72
C ARG A 196 18.52 28.00 -0.71
N ALA A 197 17.86 27.00 -1.29
CA ALA A 197 17.33 27.06 -2.66
C ALA A 197 15.97 27.81 -2.75
N GLY A 198 15.31 28.10 -1.62
CA GLY A 198 13.95 28.63 -1.61
C GLY A 198 12.89 27.62 -2.10
N ASP A 199 13.18 26.32 -2.06
CA ASP A 199 12.26 25.25 -2.46
C ASP A 199 11.29 24.95 -1.31
N VAL A 200 10.25 25.77 -1.21
CA VAL A 200 9.24 25.69 -0.15
C VAL A 200 8.49 24.35 -0.18
N TYR A 201 8.27 23.76 -1.35
CA TYR A 201 7.62 22.45 -1.45
C TYR A 201 8.48 21.35 -0.82
N LEU A 202 9.78 21.32 -1.15
CA LEU A 202 10.70 20.34 -0.59
C LEU A 202 10.88 20.50 0.93
N GLN A 203 10.82 21.74 1.46
CA GLN A 203 10.78 21.99 2.90
C GLN A 203 9.58 21.29 3.56
N GLY A 204 8.37 21.48 3.00
CA GLY A 204 7.15 20.83 3.48
C GLY A 204 7.25 19.29 3.44
N MET A 205 7.79 18.74 2.36
CA MET A 205 8.04 17.29 2.25
C MET A 205 9.01 16.78 3.33
N CYS A 206 10.12 17.49 3.58
CA CYS A 206 11.09 17.10 4.62
C CYS A 206 10.44 17.11 6.01
N LEU A 207 9.61 18.12 6.31
CA LEU A 207 8.89 18.22 7.58
C LEU A 207 7.87 17.09 7.75
N ALA A 208 7.12 16.74 6.71
CA ALA A 208 6.17 15.62 6.76
C ALA A 208 6.88 14.28 7.01
N ASN A 209 8.02 14.04 6.36
CA ASN A 209 8.80 12.82 6.58
C ASN A 209 9.47 12.79 7.97
N HIS A 210 9.95 13.94 8.47
CA HIS A 210 10.38 14.08 9.87
C HIS A 210 9.26 13.72 10.84
N ALA A 211 8.04 14.22 10.59
CA ALA A 211 6.89 13.94 11.44
C ALA A 211 6.59 12.44 11.52
N GLU A 212 6.64 11.73 10.39
CA GLU A 212 6.46 10.28 10.32
C GLU A 212 7.56 9.52 11.08
N ALA A 213 8.84 9.88 10.89
CA ALA A 213 9.95 9.27 11.62
C ALA A 213 9.88 9.54 13.13
N TYR A 214 9.45 10.73 13.55
CA TYR A 214 9.22 11.04 14.96
C TYR A 214 8.04 10.27 15.54
N LEU A 215 6.98 10.06 14.77
CA LEU A 215 5.82 9.27 15.18
C LEU A 215 6.21 7.82 15.44
N LEU A 216 6.95 7.20 14.53
CA LEU A 216 7.45 5.81 14.66
C LEU A 216 8.46 5.63 15.80
N ARG A 217 9.11 6.72 16.22
CA ARG A 217 10.00 6.79 17.39
C ARG A 217 9.28 7.21 18.68
N GLU A 218 7.95 7.28 18.65
CA GLU A 218 7.09 7.65 19.78
C GLU A 218 7.35 9.07 20.34
N ARG A 219 7.95 9.96 19.54
CA ARG A 219 8.22 11.37 19.89
C ARG A 219 7.07 12.26 19.42
N TYR A 220 5.90 12.03 20.00
CA TYR A 220 4.61 12.58 19.54
C TYR A 220 4.55 14.11 19.47
N ASP A 221 5.18 14.82 20.41
CA ASP A 221 5.21 16.28 20.39
C ASP A 221 6.02 16.85 19.22
N GLN A 222 7.12 16.19 18.86
CA GLN A 222 7.90 16.58 17.68
C GLN A 222 7.19 16.20 16.40
N ALA A 223 6.62 14.99 16.34
CA ALA A 223 5.81 14.55 15.21
C ALA A 223 4.69 15.56 14.91
N ARG A 224 3.97 16.01 15.95
CA ARG A 224 2.92 17.01 15.82
C ARG A 224 3.43 18.34 15.27
N ARG A 225 4.49 18.90 15.86
CA ARG A 225 5.05 20.19 15.41
C ARG A 225 5.51 20.14 13.96
N MET A 226 6.18 19.06 13.56
CA MET A 226 6.64 18.88 12.18
C MET A 226 5.47 18.70 11.21
N ALA A 227 4.43 17.94 11.58
CA ALA A 227 3.24 17.77 10.75
C ALA A 227 2.42 19.08 10.63
N GLU A 228 2.30 19.86 11.71
CA GLU A 228 1.65 21.19 11.69
C GLU A 228 2.44 22.19 10.82
N ALA A 229 3.78 22.17 10.89
CA ALA A 229 4.62 23.00 10.04
C ALA A 229 4.53 22.60 8.55
N ALA A 230 4.54 21.30 8.24
CA ALA A 230 4.31 20.80 6.89
C ALA A 230 2.93 21.20 6.37
N LEU A 231 1.89 21.08 7.21
CA LEU A 231 0.53 21.48 6.86
C LEU A 231 0.44 22.96 6.50
N ALA A 232 1.10 23.85 7.25
CA ALA A 232 1.11 25.28 6.96
C ALA A 232 1.74 25.58 5.58
N ILE A 233 2.84 24.90 5.23
CA ILE A 233 3.46 25.01 3.91
C ILE A 233 2.53 24.51 2.81
N PHE A 234 1.94 23.32 2.98
CA PHE A 234 1.06 22.75 1.95
C PHE A 234 -0.24 23.55 1.81
N ASP A 235 -0.69 24.22 2.87
CA ASP A 235 -1.81 25.17 2.82
C ASP A 235 -1.45 26.43 2.00
N GLN A 236 -0.28 27.02 2.23
CA GLN A 236 0.23 28.15 1.46
C GLN A 236 0.33 27.85 -0.04
N LEU A 237 0.68 26.61 -0.40
CA LEU A 237 0.83 26.16 -1.79
C LEU A 237 -0.46 25.59 -2.41
N ASP A 238 -1.59 25.57 -1.68
CA ASP A 238 -2.87 24.93 -2.06
C ASP A 238 -2.72 23.45 -2.51
N LEU A 239 -1.83 22.70 -1.85
CA LEU A 239 -1.52 21.30 -2.19
C LEU A 239 -2.41 20.32 -1.43
N ARG A 240 -3.64 20.11 -1.92
CA ARG A 240 -4.65 19.26 -1.24
C ARG A 240 -4.18 17.84 -0.91
N ALA A 241 -3.47 17.19 -1.83
CA ALA A 241 -2.96 15.83 -1.62
C ALA A 241 -1.94 15.78 -0.46
N ASP A 242 -1.07 16.77 -0.37
CA ASP A 242 -0.01 16.84 0.64
C ASP A 242 -0.57 17.33 2.00
N LYS A 243 -1.59 18.20 1.99
CA LYS A 243 -2.39 18.53 3.19
C LYS A 243 -3.07 17.30 3.78
N SER A 244 -3.64 16.43 2.94
CA SER A 244 -4.25 15.16 3.39
C SER A 244 -3.26 14.33 4.21
N GLU A 245 -2.01 14.26 3.73
CA GLU A 245 -0.96 13.51 4.41
C GLU A 245 -0.61 14.11 5.78
N ALA A 246 -0.42 15.44 5.85
CA ALA A 246 -0.15 16.10 7.12
C ALA A 246 -1.30 15.92 8.13
N TYR A 247 -2.56 16.01 7.68
CA TYR A 247 -3.73 15.71 8.53
C TYR A 247 -3.75 14.26 9.03
N LYS A 248 -3.36 13.30 8.18
CA LYS A 248 -3.25 11.89 8.57
C LYS A 248 -2.24 11.71 9.70
N LEU A 249 -1.04 12.28 9.56
CA LEU A 249 0.01 12.24 10.58
C LEU A 249 -0.45 12.87 11.91
N ILE A 250 -1.11 14.03 11.87
CA ILE A 250 -1.69 14.66 13.07
C ILE A 250 -2.76 13.75 13.70
N GLY A 251 -3.60 13.12 12.87
CA GLY A 251 -4.62 12.18 13.33
C GLY A 251 -4.03 10.97 14.05
N MET A 252 -2.95 10.40 13.50
CA MET A 252 -2.20 9.32 14.13
C MET A 252 -1.57 9.77 15.45
N VAL A 253 -0.97 10.97 15.53
CA VAL A 253 -0.45 11.53 16.79
C VAL A 253 -1.55 11.63 17.85
N TYR A 254 -2.74 12.10 17.49
CA TYR A 254 -3.85 12.18 18.44
C TYR A 254 -4.38 10.81 18.87
N ARG A 255 -4.33 9.80 18.00
CA ARG A 255 -4.62 8.41 18.37
C ARG A 255 -3.65 7.93 19.45
N GLU A 256 -2.34 8.09 19.23
CA GLU A 256 -1.31 7.61 20.16
C GLU A 256 -1.26 8.40 21.48
N THR A 257 -1.70 9.66 21.48
CA THR A 257 -1.73 10.53 22.68
C THR A 257 -3.06 10.48 23.43
N GLY A 258 -3.95 9.54 23.11
CA GLY A 258 -5.20 9.33 23.85
C GLY A 258 -6.26 10.41 23.60
N ARG A 259 -6.26 11.05 22.43
CA ARG A 259 -7.23 12.09 22.03
C ARG A 259 -8.06 11.66 20.82
N PRO A 260 -8.83 10.57 20.92
CA PRO A 260 -9.43 9.91 19.76
C PRO A 260 -10.43 10.79 19.00
N ALA A 261 -11.18 11.66 19.68
CA ALA A 261 -12.12 12.58 18.99
C ALA A 261 -11.40 13.58 18.07
N LEU A 262 -10.25 14.11 18.51
CA LEU A 262 -9.40 14.95 17.67
C LEU A 262 -8.78 14.14 16.53
N GLY A 263 -8.30 12.92 16.83
CA GLY A 263 -7.79 11.99 15.83
C GLY A 263 -8.80 11.70 14.71
N GLU A 264 -10.05 11.41 15.09
CA GLU A 264 -11.12 11.11 14.15
C GLU A 264 -11.42 12.32 13.26
N SER A 265 -11.52 13.51 13.85
CA SER A 265 -11.71 14.76 13.07
C SER A 265 -10.60 14.95 12.03
N ARG A 266 -9.33 14.79 12.42
CA ARG A 266 -8.19 14.99 11.51
C ARG A 266 -8.12 13.94 10.41
N LEU A 267 -8.38 12.68 10.74
CA LEU A 267 -8.41 11.59 9.75
C LEU A 267 -9.58 11.75 8.76
N ARG A 268 -10.75 12.25 9.20
CA ARG A 268 -11.85 12.58 8.29
C ARG A 268 -11.47 13.71 7.33
N SER A 269 -10.82 14.77 7.82
CA SER A 269 -10.29 15.84 6.95
C SER A 269 -9.23 15.32 5.98
N ALA A 270 -8.38 14.38 6.41
CA ALA A 270 -7.41 13.74 5.52
C ALA A 270 -8.09 12.99 4.36
N ILE A 271 -9.15 12.23 4.65
CA ILE A 271 -9.95 11.51 3.63
C ILE A 271 -10.60 12.49 2.66
N GLU A 272 -11.26 13.53 3.15
CA GLU A 272 -11.94 14.54 2.32
C GLU A 272 -10.95 15.26 1.36
N LEU A 273 -9.78 15.63 1.88
CA LEU A 273 -8.72 16.24 1.08
C LEU A 273 -8.15 15.26 0.05
N ALA A 274 -7.98 13.98 0.39
CA ALA A 274 -7.51 12.96 -0.54
C ALA A 274 -8.51 12.76 -1.70
N VAL A 275 -9.80 12.67 -1.39
CA VAL A 275 -10.89 12.54 -2.37
C VAL A 275 -10.92 13.75 -3.29
N SER A 276 -10.90 14.97 -2.73
CA SER A 276 -10.92 16.21 -3.55
C SER A 276 -9.66 16.40 -4.40
N ALA A 277 -8.53 15.83 -3.99
CA ALA A 277 -7.29 15.80 -4.78
C ALA A 277 -7.24 14.65 -5.80
N GLY A 278 -8.20 13.73 -5.80
CA GLY A 278 -8.16 12.51 -6.60
C GLY A 278 -7.06 11.52 -6.20
N SER A 279 -6.48 11.67 -5.00
CA SER A 279 -5.40 10.82 -4.50
C SER A 279 -5.96 9.56 -3.83
N VAL A 280 -6.25 8.54 -4.64
CA VAL A 280 -6.79 7.25 -4.15
C VAL A 280 -5.84 6.58 -3.15
N LEU A 281 -4.52 6.77 -3.28
CA LEU A 281 -3.54 6.24 -2.32
C LEU A 281 -3.69 6.88 -0.94
N ASN A 282 -3.73 8.21 -0.87
CA ASN A 282 -3.86 8.92 0.39
C ASN A 282 -5.23 8.65 1.04
N GLU A 283 -6.28 8.49 0.22
CA GLU A 283 -7.61 8.09 0.68
C GLU A 283 -7.55 6.72 1.35
N ALA A 284 -6.96 5.71 0.69
CA ALA A 284 -6.84 4.36 1.21
C ALA A 284 -6.06 4.31 2.54
N GLU A 285 -4.95 5.06 2.63
CA GLU A 285 -4.15 5.16 3.86
C GLU A 285 -4.92 5.85 4.99
N ALA A 286 -5.55 6.99 4.72
CA ALA A 286 -6.29 7.73 5.75
C ALA A 286 -7.51 6.93 6.26
N VAL A 287 -8.20 6.20 5.37
CA VAL A 287 -9.29 5.27 5.74
C VAL A 287 -8.77 4.14 6.62
N ARG A 288 -7.60 3.57 6.32
CA ARG A 288 -6.96 2.54 7.15
C ARG A 288 -6.63 3.07 8.54
N GLU A 289 -6.00 4.25 8.63
CA GLU A 289 -5.68 4.86 9.93
C GLU A 289 -6.93 5.20 10.74
N LEU A 290 -8.03 5.61 10.08
CA LEU A 290 -9.32 5.81 10.74
C LEU A 290 -9.89 4.49 11.26
N ALA A 291 -9.71 3.39 10.53
CA ALA A 291 -10.14 2.07 10.97
C ALA A 291 -9.38 1.61 12.24
N LEU A 292 -8.07 1.81 12.27
CA LEU A 292 -7.24 1.56 13.45
C LEU A 292 -7.70 2.42 14.64
N LEU A 293 -8.05 3.69 14.41
CA LEU A 293 -8.62 4.53 15.45
C LEU A 293 -9.96 3.98 15.98
N MET A 294 -10.87 3.54 15.09
CA MET A 294 -12.13 2.91 15.51
C MET A 294 -11.90 1.66 16.36
N GLN A 295 -10.92 0.82 15.98
CA GLN A 295 -10.53 -0.35 16.77
C GLN A 295 -10.05 0.05 18.17
N THR A 296 -9.19 1.07 18.31
CA THR A 296 -8.72 1.52 19.64
C THR A 296 -9.85 2.02 20.54
N MET A 297 -10.97 2.47 19.96
CA MET A 297 -12.18 2.87 20.67
C MET A 297 -13.15 1.70 20.93
N GLY A 298 -12.81 0.47 20.54
CA GLY A 298 -13.67 -0.71 20.62
C GLY A 298 -14.81 -0.74 19.59
N ARG A 299 -14.83 0.19 18.63
CA ARG A 299 -15.83 0.28 17.55
C ARG A 299 -15.47 -0.67 16.40
N ASN A 300 -15.38 -1.97 16.70
CA ASN A 300 -14.86 -2.99 15.79
C ASN A 300 -15.68 -3.13 14.50
N GLN A 301 -17.00 -2.94 14.55
CA GLN A 301 -17.85 -2.98 13.35
C GLN A 301 -17.53 -1.83 12.39
N ASP A 302 -17.31 -0.62 12.91
CA ASP A 302 -16.89 0.54 12.11
C ASP A 302 -15.49 0.32 11.55
N ALA A 303 -14.58 -0.24 12.37
CA ALA A 303 -13.22 -0.59 11.94
C ALA A 303 -13.24 -1.55 10.75
N LEU A 304 -14.00 -2.66 10.80
CA LEU A 304 -14.09 -3.62 9.70
C LEU A 304 -14.71 -3.01 8.42
N THR A 305 -15.70 -2.12 8.58
CA THR A 305 -16.31 -1.40 7.45
C THR A 305 -15.31 -0.49 6.75
N LEU A 306 -14.51 0.24 7.52
CA LEU A 306 -13.45 1.11 7.00
C LEU A 306 -12.30 0.28 6.40
N LEU A 307 -11.88 -0.80 7.04
CA LEU A 307 -10.86 -1.70 6.50
C LEU A 307 -11.29 -2.31 5.16
N ASN A 308 -12.55 -2.69 5.00
CA ASN A 308 -13.06 -3.15 3.71
C ASN A 308 -13.02 -2.03 2.64
N THR A 309 -13.32 -0.79 3.03
CA THR A 309 -13.21 0.36 2.13
C THR A 309 -11.76 0.60 1.71
N ALA A 310 -10.81 0.58 2.66
CA ALA A 310 -9.39 0.66 2.36
C ALA A 310 -8.93 -0.49 1.44
N HIS A 311 -9.42 -1.72 1.67
CA HIS A 311 -9.08 -2.89 0.86
C HIS A 311 -9.53 -2.70 -0.59
N ARG A 312 -10.76 -2.24 -0.82
CA ARG A 312 -11.26 -1.92 -2.16
C ARG A 312 -10.45 -0.81 -2.85
N LEU A 313 -10.06 0.23 -2.11
CA LEU A 313 -9.26 1.33 -2.66
C LEU A 313 -7.85 0.86 -3.05
N PHE A 314 -7.19 0.07 -2.20
CA PHE A 314 -5.91 -0.54 -2.55
C PHE A 314 -6.06 -1.50 -3.73
N ARG A 315 -7.05 -2.40 -3.76
CA ARG A 315 -7.27 -3.29 -4.93
C ARG A 315 -7.54 -2.52 -6.22
N ARG A 316 -8.22 -1.37 -6.16
CA ARG A 316 -8.41 -0.48 -7.31
C ARG A 316 -7.10 0.14 -7.80
N LEU A 317 -6.19 0.50 -6.90
CA LEU A 317 -4.85 1.00 -7.25
C LEU A 317 -4.00 -0.10 -7.88
N ASP A 318 -4.03 -1.32 -7.31
CA ASP A 318 -3.34 -2.51 -7.82
C ASP A 318 -3.79 -2.84 -9.25
N ALA A 319 -5.11 -2.85 -9.48
CA ALA A 319 -5.71 -3.11 -10.79
C ALA A 319 -5.42 -2.03 -11.85
N ARG A 320 -5.09 -0.80 -11.44
CA ARG A 320 -4.70 0.26 -12.37
C ARG A 320 -3.22 0.22 -12.75
N MET A 321 -2.43 -0.69 -12.18
CA MET A 321 -0.98 -0.80 -12.39
C MET A 321 -0.20 0.51 -12.08
N ASP A 322 -0.87 1.49 -11.46
CA ASP A 322 -0.34 2.84 -11.28
C ASP A 322 0.77 2.88 -10.21
N LEU A 323 0.81 1.88 -9.31
CA LEU A 323 1.80 1.79 -8.23
C LEU A 323 2.06 0.32 -7.85
N VAL A 324 3.29 -0.14 -8.05
CA VAL A 324 3.79 -1.49 -7.74
C VAL A 324 3.72 -1.81 -6.23
N HIS A 325 3.60 -0.80 -5.36
CA HIS A 325 3.65 -0.94 -3.90
C HIS A 325 2.31 -1.24 -3.23
N VAL A 326 1.23 -1.41 -4.00
CA VAL A 326 -0.07 -1.71 -3.39
C VAL A 326 -0.10 -3.12 -2.81
N GLY A 327 0.62 -4.09 -3.40
CA GLY A 327 0.68 -5.46 -2.88
C GLY A 327 1.16 -5.54 -1.42
N GLY A 328 2.20 -4.79 -1.06
CA GLY A 328 2.67 -4.69 0.33
C GLY A 328 1.63 -4.05 1.27
N LYS A 329 0.93 -3.01 0.80
CA LYS A 329 -0.14 -2.35 1.56
C LYS A 329 -1.39 -3.21 1.73
N VAL A 330 -1.70 -4.03 0.73
CA VAL A 330 -2.79 -5.02 0.81
C VAL A 330 -2.44 -6.06 1.86
N ALA A 331 -1.25 -6.65 1.83
CA ALA A 331 -0.83 -7.63 2.84
C ALA A 331 -0.78 -7.06 4.27
N GLU A 332 -0.28 -5.82 4.43
CA GLU A 332 -0.34 -5.10 5.70
C GLU A 332 -1.78 -4.88 6.16
N LEU A 333 -2.66 -4.44 5.25
CA LEU A 333 -4.07 -4.23 5.55
C LEU A 333 -4.78 -5.54 5.93
N GLU A 334 -4.49 -6.65 5.25
CA GLU A 334 -5.03 -7.98 5.58
C GLU A 334 -4.57 -8.44 6.97
N THR A 335 -3.32 -8.13 7.34
CA THR A 335 -2.82 -8.39 8.70
C THR A 335 -3.56 -7.56 9.74
N THR A 336 -3.75 -6.27 9.48
CA THR A 336 -4.56 -5.40 10.34
C THR A 336 -6.01 -5.91 10.46
N TYR A 337 -6.59 -6.34 9.34
CA TYR A 337 -7.92 -6.94 9.31
C TYR A 337 -8.00 -8.16 10.21
N PHE A 338 -7.00 -9.04 10.11
CA PHE A 338 -6.87 -10.23 10.93
C PHE A 338 -6.77 -9.89 12.42
N ASP A 339 -5.96 -8.90 12.79
CA ASP A 339 -5.79 -8.51 14.19
C ASP A 339 -7.06 -7.93 14.80
N VAL A 340 -7.81 -7.09 14.07
CA VAL A 340 -9.12 -6.58 14.50
C VAL A 340 -10.09 -7.74 14.75
N VAL A 341 -10.18 -8.69 13.81
CA VAL A 341 -11.07 -9.85 13.93
C VAL A 341 -10.68 -10.73 15.12
N ARG A 342 -9.37 -11.01 15.28
CA ARG A 342 -8.84 -11.82 16.36
C ARG A 342 -9.14 -11.18 17.72
N GLU A 343 -8.85 -9.90 17.90
CA GLU A 343 -9.07 -9.18 19.15
C GLU A 343 -10.55 -9.07 19.50
N TRP A 344 -11.41 -8.83 18.50
CA TRP A 344 -12.84 -8.79 18.73
C TRP A 344 -13.39 -10.16 19.18
N GLY A 345 -12.98 -11.24 18.50
CA GLY A 345 -13.33 -12.60 18.91
C GLY A 345 -12.88 -12.91 20.34
N GLN A 346 -11.63 -12.61 20.68
CA GLN A 346 -11.07 -12.83 22.03
C GLN A 346 -11.78 -12.01 23.11
N SER A 347 -12.19 -10.77 22.81
CA SER A 347 -12.95 -9.94 23.74
C SER A 347 -14.29 -10.58 24.11
N ILE A 348 -14.98 -11.17 23.13
CA ILE A 348 -16.26 -11.85 23.35
C ILE A 348 -16.08 -13.11 24.19
N GLU A 349 -15.02 -13.90 23.92
CA GLU A 349 -14.69 -15.08 24.73
C GLU A 349 -14.40 -14.74 26.19
N SER A 350 -13.79 -13.58 26.45
CA SER A 350 -13.46 -13.19 27.82
C SER A 350 -14.70 -12.96 28.71
N ALA A 351 -15.85 -12.70 28.10
CA ALA A 351 -17.14 -12.58 28.79
C ALA A 351 -17.80 -13.94 29.10
N ASP A 352 -17.27 -15.04 28.55
CA ASP A 352 -17.66 -16.42 28.79
C ASP A 352 -16.54 -17.12 29.59
N SER A 353 -16.80 -17.31 30.89
CA SER A 353 -15.83 -17.84 31.86
C SER A 353 -15.24 -19.22 31.51
N TYR A 354 -15.80 -19.93 30.52
CA TYR A 354 -15.37 -21.27 30.11
C TYR A 354 -14.52 -21.30 28.82
N THR A 355 -14.46 -20.22 28.03
CA THR A 355 -13.97 -20.29 26.63
C THR A 355 -12.63 -19.61 26.32
N PHE A 356 -11.84 -19.16 27.30
CA PHE A 356 -10.60 -18.43 27.02
C PHE A 356 -9.67 -19.15 26.01
N GLY A 357 -9.43 -18.50 24.87
CA GLY A 357 -8.60 -19.00 23.77
C GLY A 357 -9.24 -20.13 22.95
N HIS A 358 -10.56 -20.31 23.00
CA HIS A 358 -11.27 -21.33 22.24
C HIS A 358 -11.25 -21.04 20.74
N CYS A 359 -11.56 -19.82 20.33
CA CYS A 359 -11.56 -19.30 18.96
C CYS A 359 -10.18 -19.46 18.35
N GLU A 360 -9.12 -19.18 19.12
CA GLU A 360 -7.73 -19.42 18.70
C GLU A 360 -7.47 -20.90 18.41
N ARG A 361 -7.91 -21.80 19.30
CA ARG A 361 -7.76 -23.25 19.11
C ARG A 361 -8.57 -23.76 17.92
N VAL A 362 -9.79 -23.27 17.74
CA VAL A 362 -10.68 -23.62 16.62
C VAL A 362 -10.06 -23.13 15.31
N ALA A 363 -9.68 -21.85 15.22
CA ALA A 363 -9.06 -21.28 14.03
C ALA A 363 -7.78 -22.01 13.63
N ARG A 364 -6.90 -22.31 14.59
CA ARG A 364 -5.67 -23.07 14.34
C ARG A 364 -5.96 -24.48 13.81
N ARG A 365 -6.94 -25.18 14.37
CA ARG A 365 -7.31 -26.54 13.93
C ARG A 365 -7.99 -26.50 12.56
N ALA A 366 -8.92 -25.58 12.35
CA ALA A 366 -9.62 -25.41 11.08
C ALA A 366 -8.64 -25.09 9.94
N LEU A 367 -7.65 -24.22 10.18
CA LEU A 367 -6.60 -23.92 9.22
C LEU A 367 -5.70 -25.13 8.93
N ALA A 368 -5.34 -25.93 9.94
CA ALA A 368 -4.58 -27.15 9.72
C ALA A 368 -5.32 -28.16 8.85
N VAL A 369 -6.65 -28.30 9.04
CA VAL A 369 -7.50 -29.13 8.20
C VAL A 369 -7.59 -28.57 6.78
N ALA A 370 -7.80 -27.25 6.62
CA ALA A 370 -7.84 -26.58 5.32
C ALA A 370 -6.56 -26.83 4.50
N ARG A 371 -5.40 -26.70 5.15
CA ARG A 371 -4.09 -26.98 4.54
C ARG A 371 -3.93 -28.44 4.13
N TYR A 372 -4.35 -29.37 5.00
CA TYR A 372 -4.31 -30.80 4.68
C TYR A 372 -5.19 -31.15 3.47
N LEU A 373 -6.31 -30.45 3.30
CA LEU A 373 -7.21 -30.61 2.16
C LEU A 373 -6.73 -29.91 0.89
N GLY A 374 -5.62 -29.16 0.94
CA GLY A 374 -5.07 -28.45 -0.21
C GLY A 374 -5.88 -27.23 -0.66
N LEU A 375 -6.63 -26.61 0.25
CA LEU A 375 -7.38 -25.37 -0.03
C LEU A 375 -6.43 -24.20 -0.28
N ASP A 376 -6.84 -23.26 -1.13
CA ASP A 376 -6.01 -22.11 -1.49
C ASP A 376 -5.90 -21.06 -0.36
N ASP A 377 -5.04 -20.04 -0.53
CA ASP A 377 -4.81 -19.02 0.50
C ASP A 377 -6.06 -18.17 0.80
N THR A 378 -6.95 -17.99 -0.18
CA THR A 378 -8.20 -17.24 -0.04
C THR A 378 -9.17 -18.02 0.82
N GLU A 379 -9.34 -19.32 0.53
CA GLU A 379 -10.18 -20.24 1.30
C GLU A 379 -9.63 -20.43 2.72
N GLN A 380 -8.31 -20.58 2.87
CA GLN A 380 -7.66 -20.66 4.18
C GLN A 380 -7.90 -19.40 5.02
N THR A 381 -7.84 -18.21 4.40
CA THR A 381 -8.11 -16.94 5.07
C THR A 381 -9.57 -16.83 5.49
N ALA A 382 -10.52 -17.19 4.61
CA ALA A 382 -11.94 -17.24 4.92
C ALA A 382 -12.23 -18.15 6.13
N ILE A 383 -11.64 -19.35 6.14
CA ILE A 383 -11.78 -20.33 7.23
C ILE A 383 -11.21 -19.80 8.54
N ARG A 384 -10.02 -19.20 8.50
CA ARG A 384 -9.37 -18.68 9.69
C ARG A 384 -10.18 -17.53 10.31
N LEU A 385 -10.59 -16.55 9.51
CA LEU A 385 -11.39 -15.41 9.99
C LEU A 385 -12.80 -15.84 10.44
N GLY A 386 -13.44 -16.72 9.67
CA GLY A 386 -14.74 -17.29 10.01
C GLY A 386 -14.72 -18.05 11.34
N ALA A 387 -13.63 -18.75 11.65
CA ALA A 387 -13.43 -19.42 12.93
C ALA A 387 -13.29 -18.46 14.12
N TYR A 388 -12.64 -17.30 13.95
CA TYR A 388 -12.58 -16.29 15.02
C TYR A 388 -13.94 -15.64 15.31
N LEU A 389 -14.76 -15.47 14.28
CA LEU A 389 -16.06 -14.80 14.38
C LEU A 389 -17.24 -15.76 14.54
N HIS A 390 -17.03 -17.08 14.55
CA HIS A 390 -18.13 -18.06 14.51
C HIS A 390 -19.12 -17.89 15.67
N ASP A 391 -18.59 -17.59 16.85
CA ASP A 391 -19.32 -17.39 18.09
C ASP A 391 -19.68 -15.92 18.37
N LEU A 392 -19.44 -14.99 17.42
CA LEU A 392 -19.63 -13.53 17.59
C LEU A 392 -21.02 -13.19 18.16
N GLY A 393 -22.06 -13.88 17.71
CA GLY A 393 -23.42 -13.60 18.18
C GLY A 393 -23.67 -13.93 19.65
N LYS A 394 -22.75 -14.59 20.36
CA LYS A 394 -22.86 -14.84 21.80
C LYS A 394 -22.96 -13.56 22.61
N VAL A 395 -22.48 -12.43 22.06
CA VAL A 395 -22.66 -11.10 22.66
C VAL A 395 -24.13 -10.74 22.91
N ARG A 396 -25.08 -11.35 22.19
CA ARG A 396 -26.52 -11.15 22.38
C ARG A 396 -27.18 -12.17 23.30
N VAL A 397 -26.44 -13.19 23.77
CA VAL A 397 -26.95 -14.16 24.75
C VAL A 397 -26.96 -13.48 26.12
N PRO A 398 -28.08 -13.51 26.88
CA PRO A 398 -28.13 -12.95 28.21
C PRO A 398 -27.05 -13.53 29.14
N HIS A 399 -26.41 -12.67 29.94
CA HIS A 399 -25.28 -13.05 30.79
C HIS A 399 -25.65 -14.19 31.77
N GLU A 400 -26.86 -14.16 32.33
CA GLU A 400 -27.40 -15.17 33.24
C GLU A 400 -27.54 -16.55 32.61
N ILE A 401 -27.77 -16.60 31.29
CA ILE A 401 -27.87 -17.84 30.51
C ILE A 401 -26.46 -18.32 30.15
N LEU A 402 -25.62 -17.40 29.67
CA LEU A 402 -24.26 -17.73 29.21
C LEU A 402 -23.37 -18.28 30.33
N ASN A 403 -23.46 -17.69 31.53
CA ASN A 403 -22.63 -18.06 32.70
C ASN A 403 -23.40 -18.83 33.79
N LYS A 404 -24.53 -19.46 33.44
CA LYS A 404 -25.37 -20.18 34.41
C LYS A 404 -24.58 -21.31 35.10
N PRO A 405 -24.54 -21.37 36.45
CA PRO A 405 -24.00 -22.52 37.15
C PRO A 405 -24.97 -23.70 37.05
N GLY A 406 -24.69 -24.65 36.15
CA GLY A 406 -25.48 -25.88 35.95
C GLY A 406 -26.03 -26.04 34.53
N PRO A 407 -26.82 -27.09 34.26
CA PRO A 407 -27.33 -27.36 32.93
C PRO A 407 -28.35 -26.30 32.48
N LEU A 408 -28.29 -25.93 31.21
CA LEU A 408 -29.30 -25.08 30.57
C LEU A 408 -30.62 -25.83 30.43
N THR A 409 -31.72 -25.13 30.70
CA THR A 409 -33.05 -25.58 30.31
C THR A 409 -33.18 -25.58 28.79
N ARG A 410 -34.21 -26.26 28.26
CA ARG A 410 -34.44 -26.28 26.81
C ARG A 410 -34.66 -24.88 26.22
N ALA A 411 -35.39 -24.02 26.92
CA ALA A 411 -35.64 -22.65 26.46
C ALA A 411 -34.35 -21.82 26.45
N GLU A 412 -33.53 -21.92 27.50
CA GLU A 412 -32.22 -21.26 27.57
C GLU A 412 -31.27 -21.75 26.49
N PHE A 413 -31.27 -23.06 26.22
CA PHE A 413 -30.47 -23.64 25.14
C PHE A 413 -30.95 -23.15 23.76
N ASP A 414 -32.25 -23.07 23.52
CA ASP A 414 -32.82 -22.55 22.27
C ASP A 414 -32.40 -21.07 22.05
N VAL A 415 -32.27 -20.26 23.12
CA VAL A 415 -31.70 -18.90 23.06
C VAL A 415 -30.22 -18.93 22.66
N VAL A 416 -29.40 -19.78 23.29
CA VAL A 416 -27.97 -19.92 22.92
C VAL A 416 -27.81 -20.35 21.46
N GLN A 417 -28.71 -21.20 20.93
CA GLN A 417 -28.66 -21.62 19.52
C GLN A 417 -28.95 -20.51 18.51
N MET A 418 -29.41 -19.33 18.94
CA MET A 418 -29.63 -18.18 18.06
C MET A 418 -28.35 -17.41 17.73
N HIS A 419 -27.25 -17.62 18.45
CA HIS A 419 -26.03 -16.86 18.24
C HIS A 419 -25.42 -16.96 16.83
N PRO A 420 -25.54 -18.06 16.05
CA PRO A 420 -25.07 -18.07 14.66
C PRO A 420 -25.87 -17.09 13.79
N LEU A 421 -27.17 -16.90 14.07
CA LEU A 421 -28.02 -15.94 13.36
C LEU A 421 -27.68 -14.50 13.76
N TRP A 422 -27.54 -14.26 15.07
CA TRP A 422 -27.15 -12.95 15.58
C TRP A 422 -25.76 -12.53 15.11
N GLY A 423 -24.82 -13.47 14.97
CA GLY A 423 -23.50 -13.19 14.39
C GLY A 423 -23.59 -12.66 12.96
N ILE A 424 -24.47 -13.22 12.14
CA ILE A 424 -24.72 -12.71 10.77
C ILE A 424 -25.40 -11.35 10.79
N GLU A 425 -26.36 -11.15 11.69
CA GLU A 425 -27.07 -9.88 11.81
C GLU A 425 -26.13 -8.74 12.23
N LEU A 426 -25.24 -9.00 13.19
CA LEU A 426 -24.19 -8.06 13.61
C LEU A 426 -23.25 -7.69 12.46
N LEU A 427 -22.97 -8.64 11.57
CA LEU A 427 -22.09 -8.47 10.42
C LEU A 427 -22.86 -8.13 9.13
N ALA A 428 -24.15 -7.81 9.19
CA ALA A 428 -24.96 -7.59 8.01
C ALA A 428 -24.42 -6.46 7.13
N ALA A 429 -24.03 -5.35 7.77
CA ALA A 429 -23.46 -4.17 7.11
C ALA A 429 -21.95 -4.31 6.78
N VAL A 430 -21.29 -5.36 7.26
CA VAL A 430 -19.86 -5.59 6.98
C VAL A 430 -19.75 -6.46 5.73
N GLU A 431 -19.15 -5.89 4.69
CA GLU A 431 -18.70 -6.62 3.51
C GLU A 431 -17.27 -7.09 3.74
N PHE A 432 -17.03 -8.38 3.58
CA PHE A 432 -15.72 -8.98 3.72
C PHE A 432 -15.15 -9.31 2.33
N PRO A 433 -13.84 -9.17 2.11
CA PRO A 433 -13.19 -9.67 0.90
C PRO A 433 -13.31 -11.20 0.72
N TRP A 434 -13.53 -11.93 1.83
CA TRP A 434 -13.63 -13.38 1.89
C TRP A 434 -15.02 -13.85 2.30
N ASP A 435 -15.45 -15.02 1.81
CA ASP A 435 -16.77 -15.59 2.10
C ASP A 435 -16.85 -16.28 3.47
N LEU A 436 -16.74 -15.49 4.54
CA LEU A 436 -16.72 -16.00 5.92
C LEU A 436 -18.10 -16.12 6.58
N LYS A 437 -19.12 -15.44 6.04
CA LYS A 437 -20.49 -15.46 6.58
C LYS A 437 -21.10 -16.87 6.63
N PRO A 438 -20.91 -17.75 5.62
CA PRO A 438 -21.39 -19.14 5.71
C PRO A 438 -20.82 -19.90 6.91
N ILE A 439 -19.56 -19.69 7.24
CA ILE A 439 -18.89 -20.36 8.36
C ILE A 439 -19.56 -19.97 9.68
N ILE A 440 -19.77 -18.67 9.89
CA ILE A 440 -20.47 -18.15 11.08
C ILE A 440 -21.90 -18.68 11.14
N ARG A 441 -22.64 -18.67 10.02
CA ARG A 441 -24.05 -19.05 9.97
C ARG A 441 -24.30 -20.53 10.26
N TRP A 442 -23.38 -21.39 9.82
CA TRP A 442 -23.59 -22.84 9.74
C TRP A 442 -22.64 -23.66 10.59
N HIS A 443 -21.83 -23.07 11.47
CA HIS A 443 -20.85 -23.83 12.27
C HIS A 443 -21.49 -24.88 13.23
N HIS A 444 -22.77 -24.74 13.57
CA HIS A 444 -23.54 -25.74 14.31
C HIS A 444 -24.16 -26.84 13.43
N GLU A 445 -24.16 -26.69 12.11
CA GLU A 445 -24.81 -27.62 11.20
C GLU A 445 -23.98 -28.90 11.08
N ARG A 446 -24.67 -30.05 11.02
CA ARG A 446 -24.00 -31.32 10.77
C ARG A 446 -23.67 -31.41 9.29
N TYR A 447 -22.57 -32.07 8.94
CA TYR A 447 -22.20 -32.29 7.53
C TYR A 447 -23.28 -33.01 6.71
N ASP A 448 -24.17 -33.76 7.36
CA ASP A 448 -25.30 -34.48 6.74
C ASP A 448 -26.59 -33.66 6.66
N GLY A 449 -26.57 -32.39 7.09
CA GLY A 449 -27.70 -31.46 7.05
C GLY A 449 -28.86 -31.81 7.98
N ARG A 450 -28.66 -32.72 8.94
CA ARG A 450 -29.73 -33.22 9.84
C ARG A 450 -29.84 -32.44 11.16
N HIS A 451 -29.09 -31.35 11.35
CA HIS A 451 -29.09 -30.61 12.61
C HIS A 451 -30.26 -29.62 12.72
N ARG A 452 -30.59 -29.20 13.95
CA ARG A 452 -31.86 -28.53 14.31
C ARG A 452 -32.07 -27.13 13.71
N LEU A 453 -31.01 -26.39 13.35
CA LEU A 453 -31.13 -25.04 12.77
C LEU A 453 -31.79 -25.04 11.38
N SER A 454 -31.74 -26.16 10.65
CA SER A 454 -32.50 -26.37 9.41
C SER A 454 -34.02 -26.53 9.62
N ARG A 455 -34.49 -26.66 10.88
CA ARG A 455 -35.89 -26.93 11.26
C ARG A 455 -36.60 -25.76 11.96
N SER A 456 -36.00 -24.57 12.04
CA SER A 456 -36.65 -23.40 12.65
C SER A 456 -37.91 -22.98 11.87
N PRO A 457 -39.02 -22.55 12.50
CA PRO A 457 -40.33 -22.37 11.85
C PRO A 457 -40.37 -21.26 10.79
N ALA A 458 -39.33 -20.44 10.67
CA ALA A 458 -39.25 -19.30 9.76
C ALA A 458 -39.22 -19.66 8.25
N ARG A 459 -39.21 -20.96 7.89
CA ARG A 459 -39.23 -21.44 6.49
C ARG A 459 -40.62 -21.71 5.90
N ARG A 460 -41.71 -21.21 6.49
CA ARG A 460 -43.07 -21.36 5.91
C ARG A 460 -43.51 -20.23 4.97
N GLY A 461 -42.62 -19.32 4.56
CA GLY A 461 -43.03 -18.09 3.85
C GLY A 461 -42.30 -17.69 2.58
N ASP A 462 -41.35 -18.47 2.03
CA ASP A 462 -40.65 -18.08 0.80
C ASP A 462 -40.82 -19.12 -0.32
N PRO A 463 -41.54 -18.83 -1.42
CA PRO A 463 -41.74 -19.76 -2.53
C PRO A 463 -40.54 -19.86 -3.50
N ARG A 464 -39.41 -19.19 -3.25
CA ARG A 464 -38.33 -19.08 -4.24
C ARG A 464 -37.06 -19.85 -3.89
N VAL A 465 -37.14 -21.14 -3.54
CA VAL A 465 -35.99 -22.06 -3.70
C VAL A 465 -36.48 -23.43 -4.12
N GLY A 466 -36.46 -23.70 -5.43
CA GLY A 466 -36.74 -25.01 -6.01
C GLY A 466 -35.69 -26.04 -5.58
N ALA A 467 -36.16 -27.19 -5.10
CA ALA A 467 -35.33 -28.33 -4.72
C ALA A 467 -34.70 -28.98 -5.96
N GLY A 468 -33.41 -28.71 -6.19
CA GLY A 468 -32.58 -29.52 -7.08
C GLY A 468 -32.23 -30.85 -6.41
N ARG A 469 -32.81 -31.95 -6.89
CA ARG A 469 -32.39 -33.31 -6.53
C ARG A 469 -31.05 -33.60 -7.21
N GLY A 470 -29.96 -33.43 -6.46
CA GLY A 470 -28.60 -33.83 -6.86
C GLY A 470 -28.28 -35.28 -6.43
N ASP A 471 -27.73 -36.03 -7.38
CA ASP A 471 -27.43 -37.45 -7.38
C ASP A 471 -26.54 -37.93 -6.22
N ARG A 472 -26.91 -39.06 -5.61
CA ARG A 472 -26.18 -39.69 -4.50
C ARG A 472 -25.17 -40.69 -5.05
N ARG A 473 -23.90 -40.31 -5.15
CA ARG A 473 -22.80 -41.28 -5.32
C ARG A 473 -22.10 -41.58 -4.00
N ARG A 474 -22.17 -42.86 -3.62
CA ARG A 474 -21.49 -43.49 -2.48
C ARG A 474 -19.97 -43.31 -2.58
N VAL A 475 -19.33 -42.80 -1.53
CA VAL A 475 -17.87 -42.94 -1.33
C VAL A 475 -17.63 -44.15 -0.43
N ARG A 476 -16.86 -45.11 -0.94
CA ARG A 476 -16.40 -46.31 -0.21
C ARG A 476 -15.24 -45.93 0.71
N ARG A 477 -15.22 -46.55 1.89
CA ARG A 477 -14.13 -46.49 2.88
C ARG A 477 -12.83 -47.08 2.32
N ALA A 478 -11.71 -46.48 2.67
CA ALA A 478 -10.41 -47.14 2.78
C ALA A 478 -9.77 -46.69 4.10
N ASP A 479 -9.70 -47.61 5.06
CA ASP A 479 -8.77 -47.57 6.19
C ASP A 479 -7.39 -47.97 5.66
N ASP A 480 -6.32 -47.28 6.10
CA ASP A 480 -5.04 -47.89 6.54
C ASP A 480 -3.97 -46.82 6.90
N ARG A 481 -3.80 -46.62 8.23
CA ARG A 481 -2.58 -46.38 9.09
C ARG A 481 -1.38 -45.48 8.61
N PRO A 482 -0.41 -45.06 9.47
CA PRO A 482 -0.23 -45.22 10.92
C PRO A 482 0.02 -43.90 11.72
N CYS A 483 0.00 -44.04 13.05
CA CYS A 483 0.35 -43.04 14.05
C CYS A 483 1.81 -42.58 14.00
N LEU A 484 2.06 -41.31 14.34
CA LEU A 484 3.40 -40.75 14.65
C LEU A 484 3.36 -39.84 15.90
N PRO A 485 4.52 -39.61 16.56
CA PRO A 485 4.65 -39.56 18.01
C PRO A 485 4.49 -38.17 18.64
N ARG A 486 4.33 -38.16 19.97
CA ARG A 486 4.26 -36.97 20.82
C ARG A 486 5.58 -36.18 20.80
N GLY A 487 5.51 -34.90 20.42
CA GLY A 487 6.59 -33.91 20.58
C GLY A 487 6.31 -32.96 21.77
N PRO A 488 7.35 -32.27 22.30
CA PRO A 488 7.40 -31.78 23.68
C PRO A 488 6.71 -30.44 23.92
N ASP A 489 6.50 -30.20 25.20
CA ASP A 489 5.85 -29.08 25.87
C ASP A 489 6.42 -27.69 25.45
N LEU A 490 5.58 -26.85 24.86
CA LEU A 490 5.88 -25.46 24.53
C LEU A 490 5.27 -24.52 25.58
N ARG A 491 5.90 -24.44 26.74
CA ARG A 491 5.78 -23.29 27.65
C ARG A 491 7.09 -22.53 27.67
N ARG A 492 7.23 -21.53 26.79
CA ARG A 492 8.06 -20.31 26.91
C ARG A 492 8.04 -19.58 25.56
N GLY A 493 7.49 -18.36 25.53
CA GLY A 493 7.57 -17.52 24.32
C GLY A 493 6.44 -16.51 24.15
N ALA A 494 6.12 -15.72 25.19
CA ALA A 494 5.37 -14.49 25.01
C ALA A 494 6.33 -13.33 25.28
N ARG A 495 6.66 -12.56 24.23
CA ARG A 495 7.62 -11.45 24.11
C ARG A 495 8.78 -11.78 23.15
N ARG A 496 8.46 -11.91 21.87
CA ARG A 496 9.33 -11.56 20.73
C ARG A 496 8.45 -11.59 19.47
N ASP A 497 8.78 -10.71 18.53
CA ASP A 497 8.18 -10.57 17.20
C ASP A 497 6.91 -9.68 17.10
N ARG A 498 7.07 -8.42 17.52
CA ARG A 498 6.39 -7.25 16.92
C ARG A 498 7.35 -6.43 16.01
N ALA A 499 8.43 -7.06 15.56
CA ALA A 499 9.41 -6.45 14.66
C ALA A 499 9.20 -7.04 13.26
N LEU A 500 9.12 -6.17 12.24
CA LEU A 500 8.96 -6.45 10.79
C LEU A 500 7.55 -6.20 10.21
N GLN A 501 6.92 -5.06 10.48
CA GLN A 501 5.81 -4.58 9.63
C GLN A 501 5.90 -3.06 9.48
N GLY A 502 5.73 -2.58 8.24
CA GLY A 502 5.80 -1.18 7.82
C GLY A 502 6.96 -0.93 6.84
N VAL A 503 6.69 -1.09 5.54
CA VAL A 503 7.55 -0.57 4.45
C VAL A 503 6.66 0.36 3.64
N VAL A 504 6.87 1.67 3.67
CA VAL A 504 6.13 2.61 2.81
C VAL A 504 7.07 3.61 2.17
N VAL A 505 7.36 3.33 0.91
CA VAL A 505 8.13 4.20 0.02
C VAL A 505 7.24 5.29 -0.57
N ARG A 506 7.46 6.53 -0.14
CA ARG A 506 6.93 7.74 -0.79
C ARG A 506 7.96 8.33 -1.72
N LEU A 507 7.98 7.84 -2.95
CA LEU A 507 8.84 8.41 -3.99
C LEU A 507 7.95 8.85 -5.13
N ARG A 508 7.53 10.12 -5.08
CA ARG A 508 7.07 10.81 -6.29
C ARG A 508 8.34 11.05 -7.14
N LEU A 509 8.46 10.26 -8.20
CA LEU A 509 9.49 10.31 -9.24
C LEU A 509 9.69 11.71 -9.80
#